data_AF-A0ABD2K2G0-F1
#
_entry.id   AF-A0ABD2K2G0-F1
#
_cell.length_a   1.000
_cell.length_b   1.000
_cell.length_c   1.000
_cell.angle_alpha   90.00
_cell.angle_beta   90.00
_cell.angle_gamma   90.00
#
_symmetry.space_group_name_H-M   'P 1'
#
loop_
_entity.id
_entity.type
_entity.pdbx_description
1 polymer ?
#
loop_
_entity_poly.entity_id
_entity_poly.type
_entity_poly.pdbx_seq_one_letter_code
_entity_poly.pdbx_strand_id
1 'polypeptide(L)'
;MGKRQLFASGQCTGPEEENGPLTADACDPSMDIILEEVRFHVVRLSASAVFVASDRDHRLAQIGAHLAKSVRWPVTVRSAGRENVPMDLALLGMADHFIANCVSTFSAFVVRQRHFGDEQMQRHRSVSFLTFPNAAMELLPGGRKNGNGKAETKNAKGNDEL
;
A
#
# COMPACT_ATOMS: atom_id res chain seq x y z
N MET A 1 -19.50 -21.95 1.23
CA MET A 1 -18.63 -21.37 2.27
C MET A 1 -18.85 -19.86 2.26
N GLY A 2 -19.26 -19.27 3.38
CA GLY A 2 -19.60 -17.84 3.45
C GLY A 2 -18.35 -16.97 3.39
N LYS A 3 -18.44 -15.86 2.64
CA LYS A 3 -17.45 -14.78 2.57
C LYS A 3 -17.13 -14.31 3.99
N ARG A 4 -15.85 -14.22 4.33
CA ARG A 4 -15.42 -13.78 5.68
C ARG A 4 -14.58 -12.53 5.54
N GLN A 5 -15.27 -11.42 5.33
CA GLN A 5 -14.66 -10.12 5.56
C GLN A 5 -14.41 -9.96 7.06
N LEU A 6 -13.17 -9.68 7.42
CA LEU A 6 -12.74 -9.44 8.79
C LEU A 6 -12.20 -8.03 8.89
N PHE A 7 -12.85 -7.21 9.71
CA PHE A 7 -12.48 -5.80 9.90
C PHE A 7 -12.34 -5.06 8.57
N ALA A 8 -11.13 -4.63 8.21
CA ALA A 8 -10.88 -3.87 7.00
C ALA A 8 -10.43 -4.72 5.80
N SER A 9 -10.44 -6.06 5.88
CA SER A 9 -9.85 -6.96 4.86
C SER A 9 -10.28 -6.68 3.42
N GLY A 10 -11.52 -6.21 3.22
CA GLY A 10 -12.03 -5.83 1.89
C GLY A 10 -11.21 -4.74 1.19
N GLN A 11 -10.37 -3.99 1.91
CA GLN A 11 -9.44 -3.03 1.32
C GLN A 11 -8.32 -3.68 0.49
N CYS A 12 -7.99 -4.94 0.75
CA CYS A 12 -7.00 -5.68 -0.02
C CYS A 12 -7.60 -6.86 -0.79
N THR A 13 -8.59 -7.55 -0.22
CA THR A 13 -9.25 -8.68 -0.90
C THR A 13 -10.28 -8.21 -1.93
N GLY A 14 -10.74 -6.96 -1.82
CA GLY A 14 -11.90 -6.46 -2.56
C GLY A 14 -13.22 -6.84 -1.88
N PRO A 15 -14.34 -6.13 -2.15
CA PRO A 15 -15.63 -6.40 -1.51
C PRO A 15 -16.12 -7.84 -1.69
N GLU A 16 -15.77 -8.45 -2.82
CA GLU A 16 -16.21 -9.77 -3.26
C GLU A 16 -15.07 -10.82 -3.18
N GLU A 17 -13.95 -10.50 -2.52
CA GLU A 17 -12.72 -11.29 -2.49
C GLU A 17 -12.12 -11.50 -3.90
N GLU A 18 -12.35 -10.56 -4.82
CA GLU A 18 -11.88 -10.62 -6.21
C GLU A 18 -10.35 -10.59 -6.36
N ASN A 19 -9.64 -10.03 -5.38
CA ASN A 19 -8.17 -10.01 -5.33
C ASN A 19 -7.59 -11.24 -4.62
N GLY A 20 -8.44 -12.17 -4.20
CA GLY A 20 -8.09 -13.42 -3.53
C GLY A 20 -8.66 -13.51 -2.11
N PRO A 21 -8.73 -14.74 -1.56
CA PRO A 21 -9.29 -14.98 -0.24
C PRO A 21 -8.37 -14.43 0.86
N LEU A 22 -8.95 -13.99 1.97
CA LEU A 22 -8.18 -13.56 3.13
C LEU A 22 -7.38 -14.74 3.73
N THR A 23 -6.07 -14.58 3.86
CA THR A 23 -5.17 -15.57 4.46
C THR A 23 -4.78 -15.18 5.89
N ALA A 24 -4.30 -16.16 6.67
CA ALA A 24 -3.76 -15.88 8.01
C ALA A 24 -2.53 -14.95 7.93
N ASP A 25 -1.65 -15.16 6.95
CA ASP A 25 -0.45 -14.34 6.74
C ASP A 25 -0.78 -12.87 6.39
N ALA A 26 -1.94 -12.60 5.77
CA ALA A 26 -2.40 -11.24 5.52
C ALA A 26 -2.84 -10.50 6.80
N CYS A 27 -3.25 -11.26 7.81
CA CYS A 27 -3.65 -10.77 9.12
C CYS A 27 -2.43 -10.61 10.05
N ASP A 28 -1.60 -11.65 10.13
CA ASP A 28 -0.43 -11.75 11.02
C ASP A 28 0.79 -12.28 10.24
N PRO A 29 1.44 -11.41 9.44
CA PRO A 29 2.54 -11.82 8.57
C PRO A 29 3.77 -12.23 9.38
N SER A 30 4.47 -13.25 8.88
CA SER A 30 5.77 -13.63 9.43
C SER A 30 6.80 -12.51 9.27
N MET A 31 7.85 -12.55 10.10
CA MET A 31 8.94 -11.58 9.96
C MET A 31 9.62 -11.66 8.59
N ASP A 32 9.73 -12.84 7.99
CA ASP A 32 10.35 -12.99 6.67
C ASP A 32 9.55 -12.27 5.57
N ILE A 33 8.21 -12.35 5.63
CA ILE A 33 7.32 -11.61 4.73
C ILE A 33 7.52 -10.10 4.91
N ILE A 34 7.54 -9.62 6.16
CA ILE A 34 7.75 -8.20 6.45
C ILE A 34 9.11 -7.73 5.92
N LEU A 35 10.17 -8.50 6.15
CA LEU A 35 11.53 -8.14 5.75
C LEU A 35 11.70 -8.06 4.23
N GLU A 36 11.21 -9.06 3.48
CA GLU A 36 11.33 -9.05 2.02
C GLU A 36 10.46 -7.97 1.37
N GLU A 37 9.25 -7.71 1.88
CA GLU A 37 8.39 -6.64 1.35
C GLU A 37 9.01 -5.25 1.60
N VAL A 38 9.51 -5.00 2.82
CA VAL A 38 10.22 -3.75 3.15
C VAL A 38 11.46 -3.60 2.26
N ARG A 39 12.26 -4.65 2.10
CA ARG A 39 13.44 -4.63 1.23
C ARG A 39 13.06 -4.31 -0.21
N PHE A 40 12.05 -4.98 -0.75
CA PHE A 40 11.58 -4.78 -2.11
C PHE A 40 11.26 -3.31 -2.37
N HIS A 41 10.50 -2.68 -1.49
CA HIS A 41 10.11 -1.28 -1.62
C HIS A 41 11.28 -0.31 -1.40
N VAL A 42 12.17 -0.59 -0.43
CA VAL A 42 13.39 0.21 -0.23
C VAL A 42 14.25 0.21 -1.49
N VAL A 43 14.45 -0.95 -2.12
CA VAL A 43 15.22 -1.06 -3.36
C VAL A 43 14.52 -0.35 -4.52
N ARG A 44 13.23 -0.61 -4.71
CA ARG A 44 12.44 -0.04 -5.81
C ARG A 44 12.42 1.50 -5.78
N LEU A 45 12.38 2.08 -4.59
CA LEU A 45 12.27 3.53 -4.39
C LEU A 45 13.63 4.21 -4.13
N SER A 46 14.72 3.43 -4.03
CA SER A 46 16.00 3.93 -3.51
C SER A 46 15.84 4.69 -2.19
N ALA A 47 14.97 4.18 -1.30
CA ALA A 47 14.57 4.89 -0.09
C ALA A 47 15.74 5.03 0.89
N SER A 48 15.89 6.21 1.48
CA SER A 48 16.91 6.51 2.50
C SER A 48 16.42 6.27 3.93
N ALA A 49 15.11 6.10 4.12
CA ALA A 49 14.51 5.88 5.43
C ALA A 49 13.29 4.95 5.36
N VAL A 50 13.07 4.23 6.45
CA VAL A 50 11.88 3.42 6.73
C VAL A 50 11.30 3.87 8.06
N PHE A 51 10.02 4.22 8.05
CA PHE A 51 9.25 4.50 9.24
C PHE A 51 8.36 3.30 9.57
N VAL A 52 8.37 2.88 10.84
CA VAL A 52 7.55 1.75 11.32
C VAL A 52 6.60 2.27 12.39
N ALA A 53 5.30 2.04 12.20
CA ALA A 53 4.29 2.16 13.24
C ALA A 53 3.85 0.76 13.66
N SER A 54 3.85 0.48 14.96
CA SER A 54 3.40 -0.80 15.50
C SER A 54 2.68 -0.58 16.82
N ASP A 55 1.62 -1.34 17.04
CA ASP A 55 0.86 -1.41 18.29
C ASP A 55 1.66 -1.99 19.46
N ARG A 56 2.66 -2.84 19.20
CA ARG A 56 3.48 -3.48 20.25
C ARG A 56 4.97 -3.35 20.03
N ASP A 57 5.53 -4.10 19.09
CA ASP A 57 6.97 -4.17 18.89
C ASP A 57 7.33 -3.91 17.43
N HIS A 58 8.05 -2.80 17.27
CA HIS A 58 8.41 -2.17 16.02
C HIS A 58 9.52 -2.89 15.26
N ARG A 59 10.18 -3.91 15.85
CA ARG A 59 11.19 -4.75 15.18
C ARG A 59 12.32 -3.96 14.49
N LEU A 60 12.61 -2.74 14.95
CA LEU A 60 13.53 -1.80 14.28
C LEU A 60 14.92 -2.43 14.06
N ALA A 61 15.42 -3.18 15.05
CA ALA A 61 16.72 -3.84 14.97
C ALA A 61 16.75 -4.95 13.90
N GLN A 62 15.71 -5.77 13.79
CA GLN A 62 15.62 -6.82 12.77
C GLN A 62 15.53 -6.22 11.36
N ILE A 63 14.66 -5.22 11.18
CA ILE A 63 14.50 -4.53 9.89
C ILE A 63 15.81 -3.84 9.50
N GLY A 64 16.41 -3.08 10.42
CA GLY A 64 17.69 -2.40 10.18
C GLY A 64 18.83 -3.37 9.85
N ALA A 65 18.95 -4.48 10.59
CA ALA A 65 19.97 -5.49 10.33
C ALA A 65 19.78 -6.21 8.99
N HIS A 66 18.53 -6.50 8.60
CA HIS A 66 18.22 -7.07 7.30
C HIS A 66 18.58 -6.09 6.17
N LEU A 67 18.12 -4.83 6.25
CA LEU A 67 18.41 -3.82 5.24
C LEU A 67 19.91 -3.54 5.10
N ALA A 68 20.65 -3.46 6.21
CA ALA A 68 22.10 -3.26 6.18
C ALA A 68 22.86 -4.37 5.42
N LYS A 69 22.30 -5.59 5.36
CA LYS A 69 22.84 -6.71 4.57
C LYS A 69 22.30 -6.77 3.14
N SER A 70 21.10 -6.22 2.93
CA SER A 70 20.33 -6.37 1.69
C SER A 70 20.52 -5.22 0.68
N VAL A 71 20.98 -4.04 1.12
CA VAL A 71 21.17 -2.86 0.27
C VAL A 71 22.57 -2.25 0.41
N ARG A 72 22.99 -1.46 -0.59
CA ARG A 72 24.36 -0.90 -0.69
C ARG A 72 24.50 0.54 -0.17
N TRP A 73 23.42 1.16 0.31
CA TRP A 73 23.42 2.52 0.84
C TRP A 73 22.83 2.52 2.26
N PRO A 74 23.16 3.53 3.08
CA PRO A 74 22.61 3.62 4.42
C PRO A 74 21.10 3.88 4.38
N VAL A 75 20.34 3.12 5.17
CA VAL A 75 18.90 3.29 5.36
C VAL A 75 18.61 3.48 6.84
N THR A 76 17.92 4.58 7.18
CA THR A 76 17.55 4.87 8.57
C THR A 76 16.21 4.23 8.90
N VAL A 77 16.14 3.43 9.97
CA VAL A 77 14.87 2.80 10.42
C VAL A 77 14.42 3.45 11.72
N ARG A 78 13.20 4.01 11.78
CA ARG A 78 12.68 4.77 12.93
C ARG A 78 11.22 4.41 13.24
N SER A 79 10.79 4.71 14.46
CA SER A 79 9.37 4.88 14.83
C SER A 79 9.19 6.16 15.64
N ALA A 80 7.94 6.61 15.80
CA ALA A 80 7.62 7.76 16.66
C ALA A 80 7.66 7.42 18.17
N GLY A 81 7.93 6.16 18.53
CA GLY A 81 7.83 5.66 19.90
C GLY A 81 6.42 5.17 20.25
N ARG A 82 6.28 4.56 21.42
CA ARG A 82 4.96 4.16 21.94
C ARG A 82 4.25 5.44 22.37
N GLU A 83 3.00 5.63 21.94
CA GLU A 83 1.99 6.61 22.43
C GLU A 83 1.57 7.75 21.49
N ASN A 84 2.10 7.89 20.26
CA ASN A 84 1.64 8.95 19.35
C ASN A 84 0.97 8.43 18.07
N VAL A 85 -0.19 7.78 18.25
CA VAL A 85 -1.04 7.30 17.15
C VAL A 85 -1.35 8.38 16.10
N PRO A 86 -1.73 9.63 16.47
CA PRO A 86 -1.95 10.67 15.47
C PRO A 86 -0.70 10.98 14.63
N MET A 87 0.49 11.00 15.25
CA MET A 87 1.75 11.22 14.54
C MET A 87 2.10 10.03 13.64
N ASP A 88 1.87 8.80 14.08
CA ASP A 88 2.05 7.62 13.24
C ASP A 88 1.15 7.70 11.99
N LEU A 89 -0.15 7.97 12.16
CA LEU A 89 -1.09 8.12 11.06
C LEU A 89 -0.67 9.23 10.08
N ALA A 90 -0.22 10.37 10.61
CA ALA A 90 0.26 11.48 9.80
C ALA A 90 1.51 11.09 8.98
N LEU A 91 2.52 10.48 9.61
CA LEU A 91 3.76 10.06 8.96
C LEU A 91 3.52 8.98 7.90
N LEU A 92 2.69 7.97 8.21
CA LEU A 92 2.30 6.94 7.24
C LEU A 92 1.49 7.53 6.08
N GLY A 93 0.61 8.50 6.36
CA GLY A 93 -0.11 9.27 5.35
C GLY A 93 0.84 10.05 4.44
N MET A 94 1.97 10.52 4.97
CA MET A 94 2.98 11.33 4.29
C MET A 94 4.04 10.57 3.49
N ALA A 95 4.27 9.29 3.79
CA ALA A 95 5.32 8.49 3.17
C ALA A 95 5.19 8.38 1.64
N ASP A 96 6.30 8.24 0.91
CA ASP A 96 6.28 8.00 -0.55
C ASP A 96 5.56 6.68 -0.90
N HIS A 97 5.76 5.68 -0.05
CA HIS A 97 5.08 4.39 -0.14
C HIS A 97 4.64 3.92 1.24
N PHE A 98 3.45 3.32 1.31
CA PHE A 98 2.89 2.76 2.53
C PHE A 98 2.58 1.28 2.36
N ILE A 99 3.22 0.44 3.18
CA ILE A 99 2.95 -1.00 3.26
C ILE A 99 1.94 -1.21 4.39
N ALA A 100 0.73 -1.63 4.04
CA ALA A 100 -0.40 -1.76 4.95
C ALA A 100 -0.60 -3.21 5.43
N ASN A 101 -1.11 -3.37 6.65
CA ASN A 101 -1.76 -4.62 7.07
C ASN A 101 -3.21 -4.63 6.54
N CYS A 102 -3.61 -5.72 5.87
CA CYS A 102 -4.90 -5.82 5.19
C CYS A 102 -6.10 -5.82 6.14
N VAL A 103 -5.99 -6.45 7.31
CA VAL A 103 -7.11 -6.61 8.24
C VAL A 103 -7.29 -5.36 9.12
N SER A 104 -6.21 -4.62 9.35
CA SER A 104 -6.18 -3.48 10.27
C SER A 104 -7.01 -2.28 9.80
N THR A 105 -7.97 -1.85 10.64
CA THR A 105 -8.72 -0.60 10.45
C THR A 105 -7.84 0.65 10.63
N PHE A 106 -6.76 0.54 11.42
CA PHE A 106 -5.74 1.58 11.55
C PHE A 106 -5.04 1.81 10.20
N SER A 107 -4.60 0.74 9.53
CA SER A 107 -4.06 0.85 8.17
C SER A 107 -5.09 1.42 7.20
N ALA A 108 -6.35 0.99 7.32
CA ALA A 108 -7.43 1.45 6.43
C ALA A 108 -7.70 2.95 6.50
N PHE A 109 -7.45 3.58 7.65
CA PHE A 109 -7.49 5.04 7.77
C PHE A 109 -6.46 5.68 6.85
N VAL A 110 -5.21 5.22 6.91
CA VAL A 110 -4.11 5.74 6.09
C VAL A 110 -4.34 5.44 4.60
N VAL A 111 -4.81 4.24 4.26
CA VAL A 111 -5.16 3.88 2.87
C VAL A 111 -6.19 4.86 2.31
N ARG A 112 -7.28 5.12 3.05
CA ARG A 112 -8.30 6.10 2.64
C ARG A 112 -7.77 7.52 2.56
N GLN A 113 -6.95 7.95 3.52
CA GLN A 113 -6.34 9.28 3.48
C GLN A 113 -5.47 9.47 2.24
N ARG A 114 -4.69 8.44 1.86
CA ARG A 114 -3.83 8.48 0.66
C ARG A 114 -4.65 8.39 -0.62
N HIS A 115 -5.77 7.67 -0.61
CA HIS A 115 -6.65 7.53 -1.77
C HIS A 115 -7.52 8.77 -2.01
N PHE A 116 -8.12 9.34 -0.98
CA PHE A 116 -9.11 10.43 -1.08
C PHE A 116 -8.59 11.79 -0.63
N GLY A 117 -7.33 11.90 -0.22
CA GLY A 117 -6.69 13.19 0.08
C GLY A 117 -6.50 14.05 -1.18
N ASP A 118 -6.04 15.29 -0.99
CA ASP A 118 -5.85 16.26 -2.09
C ASP A 118 -5.02 15.71 -3.26
N GLU A 119 -5.26 16.21 -4.48
CA GLU A 119 -4.57 15.75 -5.70
C GLU A 119 -3.02 15.83 -5.60
N GLN A 120 -2.49 16.84 -4.90
CA GLN A 120 -1.05 16.96 -4.63
C GLN A 120 -0.53 15.82 -3.74
N MET A 121 -1.37 15.33 -2.82
CA MET A 121 -1.11 14.20 -1.95
C MET A 121 -1.14 12.87 -2.72
N GLN A 122 -2.00 12.75 -3.74
CA GLN A 122 -2.22 11.51 -4.49
C GLN A 122 -1.13 11.22 -5.53
N ARG A 123 -0.56 12.24 -6.18
CA ARG A 123 0.27 12.07 -7.39
C ARG A 123 1.57 11.26 -7.20
N HIS A 124 2.04 11.07 -5.96
CA HIS A 124 3.33 10.41 -5.69
C HIS A 124 3.24 9.35 -4.58
N ARG A 125 2.04 9.02 -4.10
CA ARG A 125 1.86 8.21 -2.89
C ARG A 125 1.22 6.88 -3.21
N SER A 126 2.05 5.83 -3.28
CA SER A 126 1.58 4.47 -3.52
C SER A 126 1.31 3.71 -2.23
N VAL A 127 0.48 2.68 -2.30
CA VAL A 127 0.16 1.77 -1.20
C VAL A 127 0.45 0.34 -1.70
N SER A 128 0.81 -0.57 -0.81
CA SER A 128 0.75 -2.02 -0.99
C SER A 128 0.22 -2.66 0.29
N PHE A 129 -0.14 -3.93 0.22
CA PHE A 129 -0.53 -4.70 1.40
C PHE A 129 0.42 -5.87 1.57
N LEU A 130 0.78 -6.18 2.83
CA LEU A 130 1.49 -7.42 3.15
C LEU A 130 0.69 -8.60 2.57
N THR A 131 1.39 -9.48 1.86
CA THR A 131 0.85 -10.65 1.12
C THR A 131 -0.12 -10.34 -0.03
N PHE A 132 -0.44 -9.08 -0.30
CA PHE A 132 -1.28 -8.62 -1.40
C PHE A 132 -0.63 -7.41 -2.13
N PRO A 133 0.58 -7.57 -2.71
CA PRO A 133 1.35 -6.46 -3.24
C PRO A 133 0.68 -5.73 -4.42
N ASN A 134 -0.24 -6.40 -5.13
CA ASN A 134 -0.93 -5.86 -6.31
C ASN A 134 -2.30 -5.23 -6.01
N ALA A 135 -2.90 -5.50 -4.85
CA ALA A 135 -4.29 -5.10 -4.55
C ALA A 135 -4.47 -3.58 -4.41
N ALA A 136 -3.42 -2.86 -4.01
CA ALA A 136 -3.48 -1.42 -3.79
C ALA A 136 -3.44 -0.58 -5.08
N MET A 137 -3.07 -1.17 -6.22
CA MET A 137 -2.96 -0.45 -7.50
C MET A 137 -4.33 -0.10 -8.10
N GLU A 138 -5.39 -0.79 -7.69
CA GLU A 138 -6.78 -0.50 -8.09
C GLU A 138 -7.40 0.67 -7.30
N LEU A 139 -6.89 0.96 -6.11
CA LEU A 139 -7.33 2.06 -5.25
C LEU A 139 -6.56 3.36 -5.53
N LEU A 140 -6.02 3.57 -6.72
CA LEU A 140 -5.42 4.86 -7.10
C LEU A 140 -6.13 5.37 -8.36
N PRO A 141 -6.49 6.67 -8.45
CA PRO A 141 -7.26 7.23 -9.57
C PRO A 141 -6.51 7.24 -10.93
N GLY A 142 -5.43 6.46 -11.09
CA GLY A 142 -4.67 6.28 -12.32
C GLY A 142 -4.34 4.82 -12.66
N GLY A 143 -4.92 3.83 -11.96
CA GLY A 143 -4.78 2.41 -12.30
C GLY A 143 -5.38 2.14 -13.68
N ARG A 144 -4.56 2.14 -14.74
CA ARG A 144 -4.95 1.68 -16.08
C ARG A 144 -5.51 0.27 -15.96
N LYS A 145 -6.83 0.14 -16.01
CA LYS A 145 -7.45 -1.13 -16.43
C LYS A 145 -6.97 -1.39 -17.86
N ASN A 146 -6.13 -2.40 -18.06
CA ASN A 146 -5.99 -3.02 -19.38
C ASN A 146 -7.28 -3.80 -19.65
N GLY A 147 -8.36 -3.05 -19.87
CA GLY A 147 -9.61 -3.55 -20.38
C GLY A 147 -9.43 -3.80 -21.86
N ASN A 148 -9.38 -5.07 -22.24
CA ASN A 148 -9.65 -5.52 -23.59
C ASN A 148 -11.11 -5.18 -23.90
N GLY A 149 -11.37 -3.92 -24.25
CA GLY A 149 -12.66 -3.38 -24.66
C GLY A 149 -12.49 -2.75 -26.02
N LYS A 150 -13.15 -3.34 -27.01
CA LYS A 150 -13.17 -2.91 -28.41
C LYS A 150 -13.29 -1.38 -28.50
N ALA A 151 -12.36 -0.79 -29.24
CA ALA A 151 -12.45 0.59 -29.67
C ALA A 151 -13.73 0.78 -30.51
N GLU A 152 -14.69 1.53 -29.99
CA GLU A 152 -15.68 2.20 -30.82
C GLU A 152 -14.97 3.31 -31.59
N THR A 153 -14.90 3.13 -32.91
CA THR A 153 -14.45 4.12 -33.87
C THR A 153 -15.40 5.32 -33.85
N LYS A 154 -14.95 6.43 -33.26
CA LYS A 154 -15.54 7.75 -33.52
C LYS A 154 -15.20 8.15 -34.96
N ASN A 155 -16.17 8.04 -35.87
CA ASN A 155 -16.08 8.67 -37.17
C ASN A 155 -16.47 10.15 -37.03
N ALA A 156 -15.45 11.02 -37.04
CA ALA A 156 -15.64 12.43 -37.32
C ALA A 156 -15.71 12.62 -38.84
N LYS A 157 -16.88 13.04 -39.34
CA LYS A 157 -16.99 13.77 -40.61
C LYS A 157 -17.82 15.01 -40.34
N GLY A 158 -17.14 16.15 -40.29
CA GLY A 158 -17.76 17.41 -40.66
C GLY A 158 -17.95 17.45 -42.17
N ASN A 159 -18.99 18.15 -42.61
CA ASN A 159 -18.95 19.07 -43.75
C ASN A 159 -20.24 19.90 -43.74
N ASP A 160 -20.04 21.18 -43.49
CA ASP A 160 -20.60 22.40 -44.10
C ASP A 160 -21.84 22.35 -45.02
N GLU A 161 -22.62 23.42 -44.80
CA GLU A 161 -23.40 24.26 -45.74
C GLU A 161 -24.78 23.82 -46.28
N LEU A 162 -25.70 24.79 -46.12
CA LEU A 162 -27.07 25.01 -46.63
C LEU A 162 -28.24 24.31 -45.93
#